data_AF-A0A2N2HV74-F1
#
_entry.id   AF-A0A2N2HV74-F1
#
_cell.length_a   1.000
_cell.length_b   1.000
_cell.length_c   1.000
_cell.angle_alpha   90.00
_cell.angle_beta   90.00
_cell.angle_gamma   90.00
#
_symmetry.space_group_name_H-M   'P 1'
#
loop_
_entity.id
_entity.type
_entity.pdbx_description
1 polymer ?
#
loop_
_entity_poly.entity_id
_entity_poly.type
_entity_poly.pdbx_seq_one_letter_code
_entity_poly.pdbx_strand_id
1 'polypeptide(L)'
;MLKELRKIKGIKKVFVASGIRYDLLLSDKKHCVDYMPELVQHHISGQLKVAPEHTAPNTLKLMGKPQAQSLLNFKQIFENTNRSSGQKQFLTYYFIAAHPGCAEEDMRELKSFAGRELKTNPRQVQIFTPLPSTYSSLMYFTETDPATGRKIFVEKKTEKKQRQKDIVLKKIN
;
A
#
# COMPACT_ATOMS: atom_id res chain seq x y z
N MET A 1 3.21 6.34 24.42
CA MET A 1 1.79 6.05 24.12
C MET A 1 1.42 4.56 24.11
N LEU A 2 1.70 3.76 23.06
CA LEU A 2 1.18 2.36 22.98
C LEU A 2 1.64 1.46 24.14
N LYS A 3 2.92 1.57 24.54
CA LYS A 3 3.48 0.91 25.73
C LYS A 3 2.78 1.31 27.03
N GLU A 4 2.33 2.56 27.14
CA GLU A 4 1.64 3.07 28.33
C GLU A 4 0.20 2.57 28.38
N LEU A 5 -0.50 2.55 27.25
CA LEU A 5 -1.87 2.02 27.16
C LEU A 5 -1.93 0.54 27.62
N ARG A 6 -0.91 -0.26 27.31
CA ARG A 6 -0.80 -1.65 27.77
C ARG A 6 -0.65 -1.80 29.29
N LYS A 7 -0.15 -0.77 29.99
CA LYS A 7 0.06 -0.80 31.45
C LYS A 7 -1.20 -0.41 32.23
N ILE A 8 -2.26 0.05 31.57
CA ILE A 8 -3.51 0.42 32.21
C ILE A 8 -4.19 -0.83 32.78
N LYS A 9 -4.52 -0.79 34.08
CA LYS A 9 -5.18 -1.90 34.78
C LYS A 9 -6.51 -2.25 34.09
N GLY A 10 -6.70 -3.54 33.79
CA GLY A 10 -7.89 -4.06 33.11
C GLY A 10 -7.76 -4.17 31.58
N ILE A 11 -6.77 -3.54 30.96
CA ILE A 11 -6.50 -3.71 29.52
C ILE A 11 -5.72 -5.00 29.29
N LYS A 12 -6.31 -5.93 28.55
CA LYS A 12 -5.66 -7.22 28.20
C LYS A 12 -4.73 -7.10 26.99
N LYS A 13 -5.13 -6.37 25.96
CA LYS A 13 -4.36 -6.20 24.72
C LYS A 13 -4.78 -4.92 23.99
N VAL A 14 -3.83 -4.28 23.33
CA VAL A 14 -4.03 -3.05 22.54
C VAL A 14 -3.62 -3.36 21.12
N PHE A 15 -4.52 -3.15 20.16
CA PHE A 15 -4.26 -3.44 18.75
C PHE A 15 -4.29 -2.18 17.90
N VAL A 16 -3.43 -2.15 16.88
CA VAL A 16 -3.48 -1.16 15.80
C VAL A 16 -4.36 -1.73 14.68
N ALA A 17 -5.57 -1.19 14.55
CA ALA A 17 -6.52 -1.59 13.51
C ALA A 17 -6.38 -0.77 12.20
N SER A 18 -5.65 0.34 12.26
CA SER A 18 -5.38 1.20 11.10
C SER A 18 -4.31 0.59 10.19
N GLY A 19 -4.33 0.98 8.92
CA GLY A 19 -3.16 0.77 8.07
C GLY A 19 -1.98 1.63 8.51
N ILE A 20 -0.76 1.20 8.19
CA ILE A 20 0.46 1.95 8.47
C ILE A 20 1.09 2.44 7.17
N ARG A 21 1.51 3.70 7.17
CA ARG A 21 2.36 4.32 6.16
C ARG A 21 3.80 3.85 6.36
N TYR A 22 4.12 2.73 5.74
CA TYR A 22 5.44 2.08 5.83
C TYR A 22 6.59 2.99 5.38
N ASP A 23 6.32 3.88 4.44
CA ASP A 23 7.26 4.86 3.92
C ASP A 23 7.71 5.87 4.98
N LEU A 24 6.77 6.36 5.79
CA LEU A 24 7.08 7.24 6.92
C LEU A 24 7.89 6.51 7.98
N LEU A 25 7.51 5.26 8.27
CA LEU A 25 8.20 4.42 9.24
C LEU A 25 9.66 4.17 8.82
N LEU A 26 9.91 3.88 7.55
CA LEU A 26 11.28 3.69 7.04
C LEU A 26 12.09 4.99 6.98
N SER A 27 11.43 6.14 6.83
CA SER A 27 12.12 7.44 6.86
C SER A 27 12.60 7.82 8.27
N ASP A 28 11.92 7.34 9.31
CA ASP A 28 12.31 7.56 10.71
C ASP A 28 13.35 6.53 11.15
N LYS A 29 14.60 6.73 10.72
CA LYS A 29 15.72 5.84 11.08
C LYS A 29 15.97 5.76 12.59
N LYS A 30 15.57 6.78 13.36
CA LYS A 30 15.82 6.88 14.79
C LYS A 30 14.87 5.99 15.60
N HIS A 31 13.59 5.94 15.22
CA HIS A 31 12.56 5.24 15.99
C HIS A 31 12.01 3.98 15.29
N CYS A 32 12.28 3.78 13.99
CA CYS A 32 11.89 2.58 13.26
C CYS A 32 12.38 1.30 13.94
N VAL A 33 13.61 1.31 14.44
CA VAL A 33 14.27 0.15 15.06
C VAL A 33 13.54 -0.32 16.31
N ASP A 34 13.00 0.61 17.10
CA ASP A 34 12.27 0.29 18.34
C ASP A 34 10.78 0.07 18.10
N TYR A 35 10.21 0.74 17.10
CA TYR A 35 8.78 0.71 16.83
C TYR A 35 8.34 -0.62 16.19
N MET A 36 9.10 -1.16 15.24
CA MET A 36 8.71 -2.39 14.54
C MET A 36 8.60 -3.60 15.48
N PRO A 37 9.59 -3.90 16.36
CA PRO A 37 9.47 -4.99 17.32
C PRO A 37 8.28 -4.82 18.26
N GLU A 38 8.06 -3.61 18.80
CA GLU A 38 6.91 -3.35 19.69
C GLU A 38 5.59 -3.60 18.96
N LEU A 39 5.45 -3.09 17.73
CA LEU A 39 4.26 -3.26 16.91
C LEU A 39 3.98 -4.75 16.66
N VAL A 40 4.98 -5.49 16.18
CA VAL A 40 4.87 -6.92 15.83
C VAL A 40 4.56 -7.78 17.05
N GLN A 41 5.27 -7.57 18.15
CA GLN A 41 5.11 -8.41 19.34
C GLN A 41 3.77 -8.22 20.04
N HIS A 42 3.20 -7.02 19.98
CA HIS A 42 2.15 -6.65 20.91
C HIS A 42 0.89 -6.07 20.30
N HIS A 43 0.98 -5.46 19.12
CA HIS A 43 -0.08 -4.58 18.61
C HIS A 43 -0.73 -5.04 17.31
N ILE A 44 -0.30 -6.16 16.73
CA ILE A 44 -0.91 -6.74 15.54
C ILE A 44 -1.79 -7.93 15.93
N SER A 45 -3.01 -7.94 15.39
CA SER A 45 -3.96 -9.06 15.52
C SER A 45 -4.02 -9.87 14.24
N GLY A 46 -2.99 -10.68 14.00
CA GLY A 46 -2.89 -11.59 12.85
C GLY A 46 -2.49 -10.92 11.53
N GLN A 47 -3.01 -9.74 11.21
CA GLN A 47 -2.68 -9.05 9.96
C GLN A 47 -2.35 -7.58 10.16
N LEU A 48 -1.38 -7.08 9.39
CA LEU A 48 -1.06 -5.66 9.29
C LEU A 48 -1.41 -5.14 7.90
N LYS A 49 -2.15 -4.02 7.87
CA LYS A 49 -2.58 -3.38 6.62
C LYS A 49 -1.55 -2.35 6.18
N VAL A 50 -1.17 -2.42 4.91
CA VAL A 50 -0.22 -1.50 4.29
C VAL A 50 -0.84 -0.99 2.99
N ALA A 51 -0.72 0.30 2.74
CA ALA A 51 -1.18 0.92 1.51
C ALA A 51 0.04 1.37 0.69
N PRO A 52 0.52 0.53 -0.24
CA PRO A 52 1.46 0.94 -1.29
C PRO A 52 0.77 1.61 -2.48
N GLU A 53 -0.55 1.40 -2.61
CA GLU A 53 -1.44 1.93 -3.63
C GLU A 53 -1.12 1.47 -5.06
N HIS A 54 0.13 1.45 -5.50
CA HIS A 54 0.55 0.92 -6.79
C HIS A 54 1.97 0.32 -6.69
N THR A 55 2.50 -0.22 -7.80
CA THR A 55 3.89 -0.72 -7.90
C THR A 55 4.64 -0.13 -9.09
N ALA A 56 3.94 0.17 -10.19
CA ALA A 56 4.51 0.82 -11.37
C ALA A 56 5.14 2.20 -11.03
N PRO A 57 6.41 2.46 -11.40
CA PRO A 57 7.12 3.69 -11.03
C PRO A 57 6.45 4.98 -11.52
N ASN A 58 5.91 4.99 -12.74
CA ASN A 58 5.29 6.18 -13.31
C ASN A 58 4.00 6.57 -12.57
N THR A 59 3.14 5.58 -12.30
CA THR A 59 1.93 5.78 -11.49
C THR A 59 2.28 6.23 -10.08
N LEU A 60 3.24 5.57 -9.42
CA LEU A 60 3.68 5.95 -8.06
C LEU A 60 4.21 7.38 -8.00
N LYS A 61 4.95 7.82 -9.01
CA LYS A 61 5.44 9.20 -9.12
C LYS A 61 4.28 10.20 -9.16
N LEU A 62 3.26 9.95 -9.97
CA LEU A 62 2.06 10.81 -10.05
C LEU A 62 1.24 10.77 -8.73
N MET A 63 1.28 9.66 -8.01
CA MET A 63 0.66 9.54 -6.69
C MET A 63 1.45 10.21 -5.56
N GLY A 64 2.68 10.68 -5.82
CA GLY A 64 3.58 11.18 -4.78
C GLY A 64 4.03 10.10 -3.79
N LYS A 65 4.15 8.86 -4.27
CA LYS A 65 4.50 7.68 -3.46
C LYS A 65 5.92 7.19 -3.77
N PRO A 66 6.62 6.59 -2.79
CA PRO A 66 7.93 6.00 -3.04
C PRO A 66 7.84 4.78 -3.96
N GLN A 67 8.97 4.41 -4.54
CA GLN A 67 9.07 3.24 -5.42
C GLN A 67 8.82 1.93 -4.66
N ALA A 68 8.45 0.89 -5.41
CA ALA A 68 8.15 -0.44 -4.89
C ALA A 68 9.26 -1.06 -4.03
N GLN A 69 10.53 -0.67 -4.24
CA GLN A 69 11.64 -1.12 -3.40
C GLN A 69 11.44 -0.78 -1.91
N SER A 70 10.83 0.37 -1.61
CA SER A 70 10.52 0.75 -0.22
C SER A 70 9.54 -0.23 0.42
N LEU A 71 8.60 -0.78 -0.35
CA LEU A 71 7.66 -1.79 0.14
C LEU A 71 8.37 -3.12 0.42
N LEU A 72 9.31 -3.52 -0.44
CA LEU A 72 10.09 -4.76 -0.26
C LEU A 72 10.97 -4.68 0.99
N ASN A 73 11.64 -3.55 1.20
CA ASN A 73 12.45 -3.34 2.40
C ASN A 73 11.59 -3.42 3.67
N PHE A 74 10.41 -2.79 3.66
CA PHE A 74 9.47 -2.89 4.77
C PHE A 74 9.01 -4.33 5.01
N LYS A 75 8.62 -5.04 3.94
CA LYS A 75 8.20 -6.45 4.01
C LYS A 75 9.29 -7.32 4.63
N GLN A 76 10.54 -7.15 4.21
CA GLN A 76 11.67 -7.92 4.72
C GLN A 76 11.89 -7.67 6.21
N ILE A 77 11.88 -6.40 6.65
CA ILE A 77 12.01 -6.04 8.07
C ILE A 77 10.86 -6.67 8.87
N PHE A 78 9.62 -6.52 8.41
CA PHE A 78 8.44 -7.10 9.07
C PHE A 78 8.53 -8.62 9.19
N GLU A 79 8.85 -9.33 8.10
CA GLU A 79 8.94 -10.80 8.08
C GLU A 79 10.04 -11.32 9.01
N ASN A 80 11.19 -10.63 9.05
CA ASN A 80 12.28 -10.97 9.96
C ASN A 80 11.85 -10.77 11.43
N THR A 81 11.29 -9.62 11.77
CA THR A 81 10.82 -9.33 13.14
C THR A 81 9.71 -10.29 13.58
N ASN A 82 8.77 -10.60 12.68
CA ASN A 82 7.66 -11.54 12.93
C ASN A 82 8.17 -12.95 13.19
N ARG A 83 9.14 -13.42 12.40
CA ARG A 83 9.81 -14.73 12.58
C ARG A 83 10.57 -14.78 13.91
N SER A 84 11.42 -13.80 14.19
CA SER A 84 12.22 -13.74 15.42
C SER A 84 11.35 -13.64 16.68
N SER A 85 10.15 -13.05 16.57
CA SER A 85 9.21 -12.91 17.69
C SER A 85 8.25 -14.11 17.84
N GLY A 86 8.37 -15.14 17.00
CA GLY A 86 7.47 -16.31 16.99
C GLY A 86 6.02 -16.00 16.60
N GLN A 87 5.76 -14.82 16.04
CA GLN A 87 4.43 -14.38 15.64
C GLN A 87 4.08 -14.98 14.27
N LYS A 88 2.80 -15.30 14.06
CA LYS A 88 2.30 -15.86 12.79
C LYS A 88 1.45 -14.82 12.04
N GLN A 89 1.98 -13.59 11.95
CA GLN A 89 1.27 -12.48 11.33
C GLN A 89 1.61 -12.35 9.84
N PHE A 90 0.75 -11.69 9.06
CA PHE A 90 0.96 -11.46 7.64
C PHE A 90 0.61 -10.03 7.21
N LEU A 91 1.18 -9.59 6.09
CA LEU A 91 0.87 -8.29 5.50
C LEU A 91 -0.33 -8.40 4.55
N THR A 92 -1.16 -7.38 4.58
CA THR A 92 -2.26 -7.17 3.63
C THR A 92 -2.06 -5.85 2.92
N TYR A 93 -2.26 -5.85 1.60
CA TYR A 93 -1.93 -4.72 0.74
C TYR A 93 -3.19 -4.14 0.11
N TYR A 94 -3.28 -2.82 0.13
CA TYR A 94 -4.31 -2.05 -0.54
C TYR A 94 -3.75 -1.39 -1.80
N PHE A 95 -4.40 -1.63 -2.94
CA PHE A 95 -4.02 -1.09 -4.24
C PHE A 95 -5.14 -0.27 -4.86
N ILE A 96 -4.76 0.67 -5.73
CA ILE A 96 -5.65 1.53 -6.50
C ILE A 96 -5.46 1.18 -7.98
N ALA A 97 -6.57 0.90 -8.66
CA ALA A 97 -6.63 0.72 -10.11
C ALA A 97 -7.12 2.01 -10.80
N ALA A 98 -6.75 2.21 -12.06
CA ALA A 98 -7.22 3.33 -12.90
C ALA A 98 -6.96 4.74 -12.33
N HIS A 99 -5.87 4.90 -11.58
CA HIS A 99 -5.36 6.22 -11.21
C HIS A 99 -4.89 6.99 -12.48
N PRO A 100 -4.94 8.34 -12.52
CA PRO A 100 -4.37 9.10 -13.64
C PRO A 100 -2.91 8.74 -13.94
N GLY A 101 -2.62 8.39 -15.20
CA GLY A 101 -1.34 7.88 -15.65
C GLY A 101 -1.19 6.36 -15.55
N CYS A 102 -2.21 5.64 -15.08
CA CYS A 102 -2.23 4.17 -15.00
C CYS A 102 -2.97 3.55 -16.20
N ALA A 103 -2.24 2.76 -16.98
CA ALA A 103 -2.74 1.94 -18.06
C ALA A 103 -2.91 0.47 -17.62
N GLU A 104 -3.50 -0.35 -18.48
CA GLU A 104 -3.67 -1.78 -18.19
C GLU A 104 -2.35 -2.53 -18.01
N GLU A 105 -1.29 -2.11 -18.70
CA GLU A 105 0.04 -2.72 -18.55
C GLU A 105 0.58 -2.53 -17.14
N ASP A 106 0.38 -1.34 -16.54
CA ASP A 106 0.76 -1.07 -15.16
C ASP A 106 0.01 -2.01 -14.18
N MET A 107 -1.23 -2.36 -14.48
CA MET A 107 -2.02 -3.32 -13.69
C MET A 107 -1.52 -4.76 -13.86
N ARG A 108 -1.04 -5.13 -15.05
CA ARG A 108 -0.40 -6.44 -15.31
C ARG A 108 0.93 -6.54 -14.58
N GLU A 109 1.72 -5.47 -14.59
CA GLU A 109 2.96 -5.38 -13.83
C GLU A 109 2.67 -5.50 -12.33
N LEU A 110 1.67 -4.77 -11.82
CA LEU A 110 1.22 -4.88 -10.42
C LEU A 110 0.83 -6.31 -10.07
N LYS A 111 0.06 -6.98 -10.93
CA LYS A 111 -0.31 -8.38 -10.75
C LYS A 111 0.92 -9.30 -10.66
N SER A 112 1.85 -9.15 -11.59
CA SER A 112 3.10 -9.92 -11.62
C SER A 112 3.93 -9.68 -10.37
N PHE A 113 4.10 -8.41 -9.97
CA PHE A 113 4.83 -8.01 -8.77
C PHE A 113 4.20 -8.59 -7.49
N ALA A 114 2.87 -8.52 -7.35
CA ALA A 114 2.18 -9.06 -6.18
C ALA A 114 2.37 -10.57 -6.04
N GLY A 115 2.34 -11.31 -7.17
CA GLY A 115 2.59 -12.74 -7.18
C GLY A 115 4.06 -13.10 -6.90
N ARG A 116 5.01 -12.41 -7.53
CA ARG A 116 6.45 -12.74 -7.45
C ARG A 116 7.08 -12.25 -6.15
N GLU A 117 6.84 -11.00 -5.77
CA GLU A 117 7.55 -10.36 -4.67
C GLU A 117 6.75 -10.39 -3.36
N LEU A 118 5.45 -10.11 -3.43
CA LEU A 118 4.58 -10.08 -2.24
C LEU A 118 4.01 -11.46 -1.88
N LYS A 119 4.17 -12.45 -2.77
CA LYS A 119 3.66 -13.83 -2.63
C LYS A 119 2.18 -13.87 -2.24
N THR A 120 1.38 -12.97 -2.80
CA THR A 120 -0.03 -12.83 -2.46
C THR A 120 -0.88 -12.55 -3.67
N ASN A 121 -2.15 -12.96 -3.61
CA ASN A 121 -3.16 -12.47 -4.53
C ASN A 121 -3.85 -11.26 -3.90
N PRO A 122 -3.71 -10.04 -4.46
CA PRO A 122 -4.35 -8.87 -3.90
C PRO A 122 -5.86 -9.06 -3.81
N ARG A 123 -6.44 -8.73 -2.64
CA ARG A 123 -7.88 -8.78 -2.41
C ARG A 123 -8.50 -7.39 -2.29
N GLN A 124 -7.71 -6.39 -1.87
CA GLN A 124 -8.16 -5.03 -1.66
C GLN A 124 -7.66 -4.15 -2.80
N VAL A 125 -8.47 -4.09 -3.86
CA VAL A 125 -8.22 -3.24 -5.02
C VAL A 125 -9.40 -2.30 -5.20
N GLN A 126 -9.15 -1.00 -5.13
CA GLN A 126 -10.16 0.04 -5.31
C GLN A 126 -9.95 0.76 -6.65
N ILE A 127 -11.03 1.02 -7.38
CA ILE A 127 -10.97 1.90 -8.55
C ILE A 127 -10.81 3.33 -8.06
N PHE A 128 -9.87 4.06 -8.66
CA PHE A 128 -9.69 5.48 -8.40
C PHE A 128 -11.00 6.25 -8.62
N THR A 129 -11.37 6.99 -7.58
CA THR A 129 -12.54 7.87 -7.57
C THR A 129 -12.02 9.29 -7.33
N PRO A 130 -12.30 10.26 -8.23
CA PRO A 130 -11.87 11.63 -8.03
C PRO A 130 -12.55 12.21 -6.78
N LEU A 131 -11.74 12.75 -5.87
CA LEU A 131 -12.16 13.42 -4.65
C LEU A 131 -11.80 14.91 -4.72
N PRO A 132 -12.69 15.81 -4.25
CA PRO A 132 -12.42 17.25 -4.24
C PRO A 132 -11.06 17.60 -3.60
N SER A 133 -10.44 18.68 -4.09
CA SER A 133 -9.20 19.23 -3.52
C SER A 133 -7.99 18.27 -3.51
N THR A 134 -7.89 17.37 -4.49
CA THR A 134 -6.74 16.47 -4.65
C THR A 134 -6.03 16.66 -5.99
N TYR A 135 -4.69 16.58 -6.00
CA TYR A 135 -3.91 16.58 -7.25
C TYR A 135 -4.31 15.45 -8.19
N SER A 136 -4.66 14.28 -7.64
CA SER A 136 -5.15 13.17 -8.46
C SER A 136 -6.47 13.51 -9.17
N SER A 137 -7.33 14.31 -8.57
CA SER A 137 -8.55 14.74 -9.27
C SER A 137 -8.29 15.84 -10.27
N LEU A 138 -7.36 16.75 -9.96
CA LEU A 138 -6.87 17.73 -10.95
C LEU A 138 -6.35 17.00 -12.20
N MET A 139 -5.41 16.06 -12.02
CA MET A 139 -4.88 15.19 -13.08
C MET A 139 -5.98 14.44 -13.82
N TYR A 140 -6.97 13.92 -13.09
CA TYR A 140 -8.10 13.23 -13.69
C TYR A 140 -8.87 14.14 -14.64
N PHE A 141 -9.21 15.37 -14.24
CA PHE A 141 -10.03 16.27 -15.06
C PHE A 141 -9.25 16.98 -16.17
N THR A 142 -7.97 17.33 -15.94
CA THR A 142 -7.15 18.05 -16.93
C THR A 142 -6.37 17.13 -17.85
N GLU A 143 -6.27 15.85 -17.50
CA GLU A 143 -5.46 14.83 -18.19
C GLU A 143 -4.01 15.28 -18.35
N THR A 144 -3.52 16.02 -17.36
CA THR A 144 -2.20 16.67 -17.39
C THR A 144 -1.50 16.46 -16.05
N ASP A 145 -0.23 16.09 -16.10
CA ASP A 145 0.65 16.08 -14.92
C ASP A 145 0.93 17.53 -14.50
N PRO A 146 0.47 17.97 -13.31
CA PRO A 146 0.62 19.35 -12.86
C PRO A 146 2.07 19.77 -12.62
N ALA A 147 2.99 18.81 -12.39
CA ALA A 147 4.39 19.12 -12.15
C ALA A 147 5.16 19.39 -13.46
N THR A 148 4.75 18.75 -14.56
CA THR A 148 5.48 18.81 -15.83
C THR A 148 4.72 19.48 -16.97
N GLY A 149 3.40 19.68 -16.82
CA GLY A 149 2.52 20.20 -17.87
C GLY A 149 2.26 19.20 -19.01
N ARG A 150 2.75 17.95 -18.91
CA ARG A 150 2.60 16.94 -19.95
C ARG A 150 1.26 16.25 -19.87
N LYS A 151 0.70 15.89 -21.04
CA LYS A 151 -0.50 15.05 -21.11
C LYS A 151 -0.23 13.65 -20.56
N ILE A 152 -1.19 13.13 -19.81
CA ILE A 152 -1.16 11.80 -19.21
C ILE A 152 -2.43 11.03 -19.57
N PHE A 153 -2.31 9.71 -19.66
CA PHE A 153 -3.45 8.84 -19.90
C PHE A 153 -4.40 8.86 -18.69
N VAL A 154 -5.71 9.00 -18.92
CA VAL A 154 -6.71 8.88 -17.87
C VAL A 154 -7.83 7.99 -18.37
N GLU A 155 -8.06 6.87 -17.69
CA GLU A 155 -9.20 6.02 -18.01
C GLU A 155 -10.49 6.63 -17.44
N LYS A 156 -11.45 6.91 -18.33
CA LYS A 156 -12.74 7.50 -17.97
C LYS A 156 -13.88 6.49 -18.01
N LYS A 157 -13.79 5.45 -18.84
CA LYS A 157 -14.87 4.49 -19.05
C LYS A 157 -14.93 3.52 -17.87
N THR A 158 -16.08 3.47 -17.19
CA THR A 158 -16.31 2.61 -16.02
C THR A 158 -15.95 1.15 -16.28
N GLU A 159 -16.34 0.62 -17.44
CA GLU A 159 -16.03 -0.76 -17.84
C GLU A 159 -14.52 -1.02 -17.95
N LYS A 160 -13.77 -0.06 -18.51
CA LYS A 160 -12.32 -0.18 -18.63
C LYS A 160 -11.60 -0.02 -17.28
N LYS A 161 -12.11 0.85 -16.40
CA LYS A 161 -11.64 0.93 -15.00
C LYS A 161 -11.86 -0.39 -14.26
N GLN A 162 -13.02 -1.01 -14.47
CA GLN A 162 -13.34 -2.32 -13.89
C GLN A 162 -12.41 -3.41 -14.45
N ARG A 163 -12.16 -3.41 -15.76
CA ARG A 163 -11.19 -4.32 -16.38
C ARG A 163 -9.80 -4.21 -15.77
N GLN A 164 -9.31 -2.98 -15.54
CA GLN A 164 -8.03 -2.75 -14.84
C GLN A 164 -8.01 -3.38 -13.43
N LYS A 165 -9.08 -3.21 -12.66
CA LYS A 165 -9.21 -3.86 -11.34
C LYS A 165 -9.22 -5.39 -11.46
N ASP A 166 -9.93 -5.93 -12.44
CA ASP A 166 -10.09 -7.38 -12.62
C ASP A 166 -8.78 -8.08 -13.00
N ILE A 167 -7.88 -7.40 -13.75
CA ILE A 167 -6.53 -7.90 -14.06
C ILE A 167 -5.79 -8.30 -12.77
N VAL A 168 -5.91 -7.49 -11.72
CA VAL A 168 -5.24 -7.74 -10.45
C VAL A 168 -5.93 -8.84 -9.64
N LEU A 169 -7.26 -8.85 -9.63
CA LEU A 169 -8.05 -9.78 -8.82
C LEU A 169 -8.05 -11.21 -9.37
N LYS A 170 -7.89 -11.39 -10.69
CA LYS A 170 -7.95 -12.70 -11.35
C LYS A 170 -7.00 -13.70 -10.69
N LYS A 171 -7.50 -14.83 -10.18
CA LYS A 171 -6.65 -15.88 -9.62
C LYS A 171 -5.76 -16.47 -10.72
N ILE A 172 -4.50 -16.70 -10.40
CA ILE A 172 -3.64 -17.55 -11.22
C ILE A 172 -4.09 -18.97 -10.87
N ASN A 173 -4.74 -19.65 -11.82
CA ASN A 173 -5.09 -21.06 -11.68
C ASN A 173 -3.83 -21.92 -11.75
#